data_AF-A0A2A2SG02-F1
#
_entry.id   AF-A0A2A2SG02-F1
#
_cell.length_a   1.000
_cell.length_b   1.000
_cell.length_c   1.000
_cell.angle_alpha   90.00
_cell.angle_beta   90.00
_cell.angle_gamma   90.00
#
_symmetry.space_group_name_H-M   'P 1'
#
loop_
_entity.id
_entity.type
_entity.pdbx_description
1 polymer ?
#
loop_
_entity_poly.entity_id
_entity_poly.type
_entity_poly.pdbx_seq_one_letter_code
_entity_poly.pdbx_strand_id
1 'polypeptide(L)'
;MRVAQVAEPDDFEGWRDAARALAAEGVPPDQVIWQVGDQPVDLFVGQAEARTSTPAASPGFSVPRAFIDLARDVVLADDPERFSLLYTALCRLRGEPKLMEDGADPLLRRLDVIAKGVRRDIHKMRAFVRFREITDKDGSRYVAFFEPEHHIVRANAAFFVNRFASMRWSILTPELSLHWDGQTLCEGPGASRADAPEGDPVEEVWKTYYRSIFNPARVKVGAMLREMPKKYWRNMPETALVPELLAGAQARESGMIETARAAEIGDNAQAAWEALREEARGCTRCHLYKHATQTVFGEGPVGATMMFVGEQPGDQEDLAGRPFVGPAGQMFNRALDEAGIDRTEAYVTNAVKHFKFEARGKRRIHAKPDTGEINACRWWIEQEQMLLRPRVTVALGATAARSLFGRTVTIGKERGRPLELPGGGEAWITVHPSYLLRLPDPAMAEVEFGRFVEDLKAAHRVLEGVVGEAK
;
A
#
# COMPACT_ATOMS: atom_id res chain seq x y z
N MET A 1 -3.40 -28.13 -34.39
CA MET A 1 -2.99 -26.90 -33.68
C MET A 1 -3.68 -25.72 -34.35
N ARG A 2 -4.37 -24.87 -33.58
CA ARG A 2 -4.94 -23.60 -34.02
C ARG A 2 -4.13 -22.46 -33.41
N VAL A 3 -3.84 -21.44 -34.21
CA VAL A 3 -3.16 -20.23 -33.72
C VAL A 3 -4.20 -19.17 -33.40
N ALA A 4 -4.16 -18.64 -32.18
CA ALA A 4 -5.00 -17.56 -31.69
C ALA A 4 -4.15 -16.30 -31.51
N GLN A 5 -4.46 -15.26 -32.26
CA GLN A 5 -3.71 -13.99 -32.20
C GLN A 5 -4.35 -13.03 -31.19
N VAL A 6 -3.50 -12.40 -30.40
CA VAL A 6 -3.81 -11.29 -29.49
C VAL A 6 -2.96 -10.10 -29.92
N ALA A 7 -3.55 -8.91 -30.07
CA ALA A 7 -2.85 -7.78 -30.67
C ALA A 7 -1.67 -7.30 -29.82
N GLU A 8 -1.92 -7.12 -28.51
CA GLU A 8 -0.94 -6.59 -27.55
C GLU A 8 -0.79 -7.54 -26.35
N PRO A 9 0.36 -7.52 -25.65
CA PRO A 9 0.59 -8.41 -24.51
C PRO A 9 -0.42 -8.28 -23.36
N ASP A 10 -1.05 -7.11 -23.22
CA ASP A 10 -2.05 -6.78 -22.20
C ASP A 10 -3.50 -6.71 -22.74
N ASP A 11 -3.74 -7.17 -23.97
CA ASP A 11 -5.05 -7.10 -24.63
C ASP A 11 -6.04 -8.16 -24.14
N PHE A 12 -6.74 -7.83 -23.05
CA PHE A 12 -7.78 -8.66 -22.48
C PHE A 12 -8.98 -8.87 -23.43
N GLU A 13 -9.35 -7.86 -24.21
CA GLU A 13 -10.55 -7.93 -25.05
C GLU A 13 -10.28 -8.83 -26.27
N GLY A 14 -9.11 -8.71 -26.90
CA GLY A 14 -8.68 -9.60 -27.98
C GLY A 14 -8.53 -11.05 -27.52
N TRP A 15 -7.91 -11.29 -26.35
CA TRP A 15 -7.89 -12.62 -25.76
C TRP A 15 -9.31 -13.16 -25.50
N ARG A 16 -10.20 -12.35 -24.91
CA ARG A 16 -11.57 -12.76 -24.59
C ARG A 16 -12.33 -13.18 -25.84
N ASP A 17 -12.22 -12.41 -26.90
CA ASP A 17 -12.98 -12.64 -28.13
C ASP A 17 -12.46 -13.90 -28.86
N ALA A 18 -11.14 -14.09 -28.95
CA ALA A 18 -10.52 -15.30 -29.47
C ALA A 18 -10.87 -16.54 -28.63
N ALA A 19 -10.77 -16.44 -27.29
CA ALA A 19 -11.09 -17.52 -26.36
C ALA A 19 -12.56 -17.95 -26.47
N ARG A 20 -13.49 -17.00 -26.63
CA ARG A 20 -14.91 -17.30 -26.84
C ARG A 20 -15.16 -18.03 -28.15
N ALA A 21 -14.51 -17.62 -29.24
CA ALA A 21 -14.63 -18.28 -30.53
C ALA A 21 -14.13 -19.74 -30.46
N LEU A 22 -12.91 -19.95 -29.93
CA LEU A 22 -12.33 -21.27 -29.76
C LEU A 22 -13.17 -22.18 -28.87
N ALA A 23 -13.67 -21.66 -27.75
CA ALA A 23 -14.55 -22.40 -26.85
C ALA A 23 -15.87 -22.77 -27.54
N ALA A 24 -16.47 -21.85 -28.30
CA ALA A 24 -17.70 -22.12 -29.04
C ALA A 24 -17.53 -23.24 -30.08
N GLU A 25 -16.36 -23.32 -30.71
CA GLU A 25 -15.97 -24.39 -31.63
C GLU A 25 -15.51 -25.68 -30.93
N GLY A 26 -15.44 -25.69 -29.60
CA GLY A 26 -15.03 -26.86 -28.82
C GLY A 26 -13.55 -27.23 -28.96
N VAL A 27 -12.69 -26.27 -29.31
CA VAL A 27 -11.25 -26.52 -29.51
C VAL A 27 -10.58 -26.82 -28.16
N PRO A 28 -9.94 -28.00 -27.99
CA PRO A 28 -9.25 -28.34 -26.74
C PRO A 28 -8.08 -27.39 -26.43
N PRO A 29 -7.79 -27.06 -25.15
CA PRO A 29 -6.70 -26.15 -24.79
C PRO A 29 -5.32 -26.55 -25.29
N ASP A 30 -5.02 -27.85 -25.33
CA ASP A 30 -3.76 -28.43 -25.83
C ASP A 30 -3.58 -28.29 -27.35
N GLN A 31 -4.63 -27.88 -28.06
CA GLN A 31 -4.60 -27.65 -29.51
C GLN A 31 -4.53 -26.17 -29.87
N VAL A 32 -4.39 -25.26 -28.90
CA VAL A 32 -4.33 -23.81 -29.13
C VAL A 32 -2.93 -23.28 -28.86
N ILE A 33 -2.39 -22.53 -29.81
CA ILE A 33 -1.16 -21.76 -29.68
C ILE A 33 -1.56 -20.29 -29.61
N TRP A 34 -1.22 -19.61 -28.52
CA TRP A 34 -1.46 -18.18 -28.37
C TRP A 34 -0.26 -17.39 -28.89
N GLN A 35 -0.52 -16.43 -29.76
CA GLN A 35 0.48 -15.57 -30.37
C GLN A 35 0.16 -14.11 -30.07
N VAL A 36 1.15 -13.34 -29.62
CA VAL A 36 1.03 -11.90 -29.40
C VAL A 36 1.64 -11.15 -30.57
N GLY A 37 0.85 -10.30 -31.23
CA GLY A 37 1.24 -9.58 -32.44
C GLY A 37 1.62 -10.51 -33.61
N ASP A 38 2.41 -9.97 -34.54
CA ASP A 38 2.76 -10.65 -35.80
C ASP A 38 4.01 -11.54 -35.72
N GLN A 39 4.63 -11.69 -34.55
CA GLN A 39 5.84 -12.50 -34.43
C GLN A 39 5.52 -14.01 -34.33
N PRO A 40 6.07 -14.86 -35.21
CA PRO A 40 5.81 -16.29 -35.19
C PRO A 40 6.41 -16.94 -33.93
N VAL A 41 5.59 -17.73 -33.23
CA VAL A 41 5.93 -18.38 -31.95
C VAL A 41 6.93 -19.54 -32.12
N ASP A 42 7.05 -20.11 -33.32
CA ASP A 42 7.94 -21.26 -33.57
C ASP A 42 8.49 -21.27 -35.01
N LEU A 43 9.80 -21.49 -35.14
CA LEU A 43 10.53 -21.64 -36.40
C LEU A 43 10.28 -23.00 -37.07
N PHE A 44 9.70 -23.97 -36.35
CA PHE A 44 9.51 -25.36 -36.81
C PHE A 44 8.06 -25.77 -37.03
N VAL A 45 7.08 -24.91 -36.74
CA VAL A 45 5.66 -25.19 -37.05
C VAL A 45 5.41 -24.83 -38.50
N GLY A 46 5.75 -25.76 -39.40
CA GLY A 46 5.47 -25.67 -40.81
C GLY A 46 3.98 -25.41 -41.05
N GLN A 47 3.67 -24.27 -41.66
CA GLN A 47 2.38 -23.90 -42.28
C GLN A 47 1.14 -24.52 -41.61
N ALA A 48 0.97 -24.32 -40.30
CA ALA A 48 -0.36 -24.45 -39.72
C ALA A 48 -1.17 -23.27 -40.25
N GLU A 49 -2.20 -23.53 -41.07
CA GLU A 49 -3.06 -22.50 -41.63
C GLU A 49 -3.48 -21.51 -40.53
N ALA A 50 -2.95 -20.28 -40.59
CA ALA A 50 -3.41 -19.16 -39.80
C ALA A 50 -4.82 -18.80 -40.29
N ARG A 51 -5.82 -19.57 -39.88
CA ARG A 51 -7.22 -19.19 -40.04
C ARG A 51 -7.51 -18.19 -38.94
N THR A 52 -7.40 -16.91 -39.27
CA THR A 52 -8.09 -15.84 -38.55
C THR A 52 -9.58 -16.20 -38.53
N SER A 53 -10.04 -16.76 -37.42
CA SER A 53 -11.44 -17.09 -37.22
C SER A 53 -12.22 -15.80 -37.05
N THR A 54 -12.84 -15.32 -38.13
CA THR A 54 -13.91 -14.32 -38.05
C THR A 54 -15.03 -14.91 -37.17
N PRO A 55 -15.53 -14.17 -36.17
CA PRO A 55 -16.48 -14.74 -35.21
C PRO A 55 -17.80 -15.10 -35.90
N ALA A 56 -18.03 -16.39 -36.14
CA ALA A 56 -19.37 -16.89 -36.42
C ALA A 56 -20.17 -16.86 -35.13
N ALA A 57 -21.39 -16.30 -35.18
CA ALA A 57 -22.28 -16.14 -34.04
C ALA A 57 -22.78 -17.51 -33.53
N SER A 58 -22.01 -18.12 -32.65
CA SER A 58 -22.40 -19.31 -31.88
C SER A 58 -23.14 -18.91 -30.59
N PRO A 59 -23.96 -19.81 -30.00
CA PRO A 59 -24.67 -19.51 -28.76
C PRO A 59 -23.67 -19.14 -27.66
N GLY A 60 -23.83 -17.94 -27.09
CA GLY A 60 -22.95 -17.47 -26.02
C GLY A 60 -23.11 -18.31 -24.76
N PHE A 61 -22.00 -18.56 -24.06
CA PHE A 61 -22.00 -19.09 -22.70
C PHE A 61 -21.65 -17.98 -21.71
N SER A 62 -22.09 -18.11 -20.46
CA SER A 62 -21.77 -17.18 -19.39
C SER A 62 -20.69 -17.76 -18.47
N VAL A 63 -19.93 -16.89 -17.83
CA VAL A 63 -18.93 -17.23 -16.82
C VAL A 63 -19.11 -16.36 -15.58
N PRO A 64 -18.69 -16.83 -14.39
CA PRO A 64 -18.75 -16.02 -13.17
C PRO A 64 -17.94 -14.73 -13.28
N ARG A 65 -18.42 -13.65 -12.64
CA ARG A 65 -17.70 -12.37 -12.59
C ARG A 65 -16.29 -12.50 -12.00
N ALA A 66 -16.13 -13.35 -10.98
CA ALA A 66 -14.83 -13.61 -10.35
C ALA A 66 -13.77 -14.11 -11.34
N PHE A 67 -14.18 -14.90 -12.35
CA PHE A 67 -13.26 -15.34 -13.41
C PHE A 67 -12.82 -14.17 -14.29
N ILE A 68 -13.75 -13.28 -14.64
CA ILE A 68 -13.44 -12.08 -15.45
C ILE A 68 -12.46 -11.17 -14.70
N ASP A 69 -12.68 -10.94 -13.40
CA ASP A 69 -11.79 -10.12 -12.58
C ASP A 69 -10.39 -10.75 -12.48
N LEU A 70 -10.30 -12.07 -12.28
CA LEU A 70 -9.03 -12.80 -12.29
C LEU A 70 -8.33 -12.73 -13.66
N ALA A 71 -9.08 -12.92 -14.75
CA ALA A 71 -8.53 -12.88 -16.10
C ALA A 71 -7.98 -11.50 -16.46
N ARG A 72 -8.66 -10.41 -16.03
CA ARG A 72 -8.16 -9.04 -16.21
C ARG A 72 -6.81 -8.80 -15.52
N ASP A 73 -6.58 -9.42 -14.35
CA ASP A 73 -5.27 -9.34 -13.70
C ASP A 73 -4.25 -10.23 -14.43
N VAL A 74 -4.58 -11.50 -14.72
CA VAL A 74 -3.62 -12.47 -15.28
C VAL A 74 -3.15 -12.11 -16.69
N VAL A 75 -4.01 -11.51 -17.53
CA VAL A 75 -3.62 -11.09 -18.89
C VAL A 75 -2.44 -10.11 -18.88
N LEU A 76 -2.32 -9.29 -17.84
CA LEU A 76 -1.22 -8.33 -17.71
C LEU A 76 0.12 -8.98 -17.36
N ALA A 77 0.16 -10.26 -16.99
CA ALA A 77 1.38 -10.90 -16.53
C ALA A 77 2.40 -11.07 -17.67
N ASP A 78 3.68 -10.91 -17.35
CA ASP A 78 4.79 -11.41 -18.16
C ASP A 78 4.99 -12.91 -17.89
N ASP A 79 4.01 -13.71 -18.29
CA ASP A 79 4.04 -15.18 -18.23
C ASP A 79 3.56 -15.71 -19.61
N PRO A 80 4.36 -16.51 -20.32
CA PRO A 80 4.03 -16.98 -21.67
C PRO A 80 2.82 -17.93 -21.68
N GLU A 81 2.50 -18.57 -20.56
CA GLU A 81 1.38 -19.51 -20.46
C GLU A 81 0.07 -18.84 -20.06
N ARG A 82 0.07 -17.54 -19.71
CA ARG A 82 -1.10 -16.84 -19.14
C ARG A 82 -2.38 -17.02 -19.95
N PHE A 83 -2.32 -16.89 -21.27
CA PHE A 83 -3.48 -17.02 -22.15
C PHE A 83 -3.96 -18.48 -22.26
N SER A 84 -3.03 -19.43 -22.31
CA SER A 84 -3.31 -20.87 -22.31
C SER A 84 -3.94 -21.33 -20.99
N LEU A 85 -3.43 -20.86 -19.86
CA LEU A 85 -3.96 -21.17 -18.52
C LEU A 85 -5.37 -20.60 -18.35
N LEU A 86 -5.59 -19.35 -18.77
CA LEU A 86 -6.92 -18.73 -18.74
C LEU A 86 -7.91 -19.45 -19.67
N TYR A 87 -7.47 -19.86 -20.86
CA TYR A 87 -8.32 -20.63 -21.78
C TYR A 87 -8.66 -22.01 -21.23
N THR A 88 -7.72 -22.67 -20.57
CA THR A 88 -7.96 -23.95 -19.88
C THR A 88 -9.01 -23.78 -18.77
N ALA A 89 -8.90 -22.73 -17.97
CA ALA A 89 -9.88 -22.42 -16.92
C ALA A 89 -11.26 -22.10 -17.52
N LEU A 90 -11.30 -21.37 -18.63
CA LEU A 90 -12.53 -21.08 -19.37
C LEU A 90 -13.24 -22.35 -19.85
N CYS A 91 -12.50 -23.28 -20.46
CA CYS A 91 -13.03 -24.56 -20.93
C CYS A 91 -13.58 -25.41 -19.78
N ARG A 92 -12.89 -25.45 -18.63
CA ARG A 92 -13.37 -26.17 -17.44
C ARG A 92 -14.62 -25.52 -16.84
N LEU A 93 -14.69 -24.19 -16.76
CA LEU A 93 -15.86 -23.47 -16.23
C LEU A 93 -17.17 -23.77 -16.96
N ARG A 94 -17.10 -24.22 -18.22
CA ARG A 94 -18.29 -24.64 -18.98
C ARG A 94 -18.89 -25.96 -18.49
N GLY A 95 -18.06 -26.86 -17.96
CA GLY A 95 -18.49 -28.14 -17.36
C GLY A 95 -18.59 -28.10 -15.83
N GLU A 96 -17.87 -27.18 -15.19
CA GLU A 96 -17.73 -27.03 -13.74
C GLU A 96 -18.09 -25.59 -13.30
N PRO A 97 -19.38 -25.21 -13.23
CA PRO A 97 -19.78 -23.82 -12.94
C PRO A 97 -19.30 -23.29 -11.57
N LYS A 98 -19.04 -24.20 -10.63
CA LYS A 98 -18.55 -23.90 -9.28
C LYS A 98 -17.03 -23.95 -9.15
N LEU A 99 -16.28 -24.09 -10.25
CA LEU A 99 -14.81 -24.17 -10.20
C LEU A 99 -14.22 -22.99 -9.40
N MET A 100 -14.74 -21.78 -9.56
CA MET A 100 -14.27 -20.58 -8.83
C MET A 100 -14.43 -20.66 -7.29
N GLU A 101 -15.22 -21.60 -6.77
CA GLU A 101 -15.39 -21.83 -5.33
C GLU A 101 -14.35 -22.83 -4.78
N ASP A 102 -13.65 -23.56 -5.65
CA ASP A 102 -12.65 -24.55 -5.26
C ASP A 102 -11.27 -23.91 -5.06
N GLY A 103 -11.01 -23.47 -3.83
CA GLY A 103 -9.71 -22.91 -3.43
C GLY A 103 -8.55 -23.92 -3.42
N ALA A 104 -8.81 -25.22 -3.59
CA ALA A 104 -7.78 -26.25 -3.66
C ALA A 104 -7.35 -26.58 -5.10
N ASP A 105 -8.10 -26.12 -6.11
CA ASP A 105 -7.84 -26.41 -7.52
C ASP A 105 -6.45 -25.89 -7.96
N PRO A 106 -5.56 -26.75 -8.50
CA PRO A 106 -4.20 -26.36 -8.87
C PRO A 106 -4.11 -25.27 -9.95
N LEU A 107 -5.04 -25.27 -10.92
CA LEU A 107 -5.08 -24.30 -12.01
C LEU A 107 -5.48 -22.93 -11.48
N LEU A 108 -6.53 -22.87 -10.66
CA LEU A 108 -6.93 -21.61 -10.01
C LEU A 108 -5.84 -21.06 -9.09
N ARG A 109 -5.18 -21.92 -8.30
CA ARG A 109 -4.05 -21.49 -7.45
C ARG A 109 -2.90 -20.91 -8.26
N ARG A 110 -2.58 -21.49 -9.43
CA ARG A 110 -1.56 -20.96 -10.34
C ARG A 110 -1.96 -19.58 -10.87
N LEU A 111 -3.18 -19.43 -11.36
CA LEU A 111 -3.72 -18.16 -11.84
C LEU A 111 -3.73 -17.09 -10.74
N ASP A 112 -4.10 -17.46 -9.52
CA ASP A 112 -4.12 -16.56 -8.36
C ASP A 112 -2.73 -16.05 -7.99
N VAL A 113 -1.71 -16.90 -8.07
CA VAL A 113 -0.31 -16.50 -7.83
C VAL A 113 0.14 -15.50 -8.88
N ILE A 114 -0.18 -15.74 -10.16
CA ILE A 114 0.12 -14.82 -11.27
C ILE A 114 -0.57 -13.48 -11.04
N ALA A 115 -1.88 -13.50 -10.75
CA ALA A 115 -2.66 -12.29 -10.48
C ALA A 115 -2.14 -11.50 -9.26
N LYS A 116 -1.70 -12.19 -8.20
CA LYS A 116 -1.05 -11.53 -7.05
C LYS A 116 0.26 -10.85 -7.45
N GLY A 117 1.05 -11.45 -8.35
CA GLY A 117 2.26 -10.85 -8.92
C GLY A 117 1.95 -9.53 -9.64
N VAL A 118 0.98 -9.56 -10.55
CA VAL A 118 0.50 -8.38 -11.28
C VAL A 118 0.02 -7.27 -10.34
N ARG A 119 -0.85 -7.60 -9.37
CA ARG A 119 -1.36 -6.62 -8.40
C ARG A 119 -0.26 -6.00 -7.56
N ARG A 120 0.76 -6.78 -7.18
CA ARG A 120 1.94 -6.28 -6.46
C ARG A 120 2.76 -5.33 -7.34
N ASP A 121 2.95 -5.64 -8.61
CA ASP A 121 3.69 -4.77 -9.54
C ASP A 121 2.94 -3.46 -9.81
N ILE A 122 1.61 -3.53 -9.99
CA ILE A 122 0.73 -2.35 -10.06
C ILE A 122 0.91 -1.49 -8.79
N HIS A 123 0.91 -2.10 -7.62
CA HIS A 123 1.14 -1.39 -6.37
C HIS A 123 2.54 -0.75 -6.32
N LYS A 124 3.59 -1.47 -6.75
CA LYS A 124 4.95 -0.95 -6.85
C LYS A 124 5.01 0.27 -7.77
N MET A 125 4.44 0.21 -8.96
CA MET A 125 4.42 1.34 -9.90
C MET A 125 3.76 2.57 -9.26
N ARG A 126 2.57 2.41 -8.66
CA ARG A 126 1.85 3.50 -8.00
C ARG A 126 2.60 4.09 -6.80
N ALA A 127 3.33 3.25 -6.06
CA ALA A 127 4.04 3.64 -4.84
C ALA A 127 5.42 4.26 -5.11
N PHE A 128 6.11 3.82 -6.17
CA PHE A 128 7.54 4.14 -6.40
C PHE A 128 7.82 4.99 -7.63
N VAL A 129 6.84 5.24 -8.51
CA VAL A 129 7.02 6.25 -9.58
C VAL A 129 7.31 7.61 -8.93
N ARG A 130 8.41 8.24 -9.35
CA ARG A 130 8.85 9.55 -8.88
C ARG A 130 9.07 10.46 -10.07
N PHE A 131 8.35 11.57 -10.07
CA PHE A 131 8.41 12.58 -11.10
C PHE A 131 9.54 13.57 -10.83
N ARG A 132 10.28 13.91 -11.88
CA ARG A 132 11.33 14.93 -11.91
C ARG A 132 10.87 16.08 -12.77
N GLU A 133 10.95 17.29 -12.26
CA GLU A 133 10.63 18.48 -13.05
C GLU A 133 11.75 18.79 -14.04
N ILE A 134 11.35 19.04 -15.28
CA ILE A 134 12.19 19.60 -16.33
C ILE A 134 11.50 20.82 -16.91
N THR A 135 12.31 21.83 -17.23
CA THR A 135 11.83 23.00 -17.95
C THR A 135 12.04 22.77 -19.44
N ASP A 136 10.96 22.74 -20.20
CA ASP A 136 10.98 22.69 -21.67
C ASP A 136 10.45 24.01 -22.25
N LYS A 137 10.51 24.18 -23.58
CA LYS A 137 10.02 25.36 -24.30
C LYS A 137 8.55 25.68 -24.03
N ASP A 138 7.78 24.67 -23.66
CA ASP A 138 6.35 24.76 -23.35
C ASP A 138 6.06 24.88 -21.84
N GLY A 139 7.07 25.09 -21.00
CA GLY A 139 6.96 25.18 -19.54
C GLY A 139 7.41 23.91 -18.79
N SER A 140 7.04 23.80 -17.51
CA SER A 140 7.41 22.68 -16.65
C SER A 140 6.72 21.37 -17.08
N ARG A 141 7.53 20.33 -17.28
CA ARG A 141 7.11 18.96 -17.56
C ARG A 141 7.74 18.03 -16.54
N TYR A 142 7.04 16.96 -16.18
CA TYR A 142 7.48 16.04 -15.14
C TYR A 142 7.76 14.65 -15.71
N VAL A 143 8.99 14.17 -15.60
CA VAL A 143 9.40 12.88 -16.19
C VAL A 143 9.74 11.88 -15.09
N ALA A 144 9.23 10.65 -15.22
CA ALA A 144 9.55 9.52 -14.36
C ALA A 144 9.97 8.32 -15.20
N PHE A 145 10.86 7.48 -14.67
CA PHE A 145 11.20 6.19 -15.26
C PHE A 145 10.77 5.05 -14.33
N PHE A 146 10.18 4.00 -14.89
CA PHE A 146 9.80 2.79 -14.15
C PHE A 146 9.99 1.54 -15.00
N GLU A 147 10.47 0.46 -14.39
CA GLU A 147 10.71 -0.82 -15.05
C GLU A 147 9.78 -1.88 -14.45
N PRO A 148 8.62 -2.14 -15.08
CA PRO A 148 7.65 -3.10 -14.55
C PRO A 148 8.09 -4.56 -14.75
N GLU A 149 7.56 -5.46 -13.92
CA GLU A 149 7.69 -6.92 -14.06
C GLU A 149 6.66 -7.51 -15.02
N HIS A 150 5.61 -6.75 -15.30
CA HIS A 150 4.42 -7.19 -16.01
C HIS A 150 3.93 -6.08 -16.96
N HIS A 151 3.05 -6.40 -17.90
CA HIS A 151 2.46 -5.45 -18.85
C HIS A 151 1.39 -4.57 -18.19
N ILE A 152 1.78 -3.80 -17.17
CA ILE A 152 0.85 -3.07 -16.27
C ILE A 152 0.71 -1.58 -16.61
N VAL A 153 1.44 -1.09 -17.60
CA VAL A 153 1.61 0.35 -17.83
C VAL A 153 0.28 0.98 -18.25
N ARG A 154 -0.41 0.41 -19.27
CA ARG A 154 -1.73 0.87 -19.71
C ARG A 154 -2.79 0.73 -18.61
N ALA A 155 -2.73 -0.36 -17.83
CA ALA A 155 -3.62 -0.57 -16.68
C ALA A 155 -3.48 0.49 -15.58
N ASN A 156 -2.35 1.20 -15.51
CA ASN A 156 -2.10 2.27 -14.55
C ASN A 156 -2.35 3.68 -15.11
N ALA A 157 -2.57 3.83 -16.41
CA ALA A 157 -2.75 5.12 -17.07
C ALA A 157 -3.79 6.01 -16.37
N ALA A 158 -5.00 5.48 -16.16
CA ALA A 158 -6.10 6.21 -15.53
C ALA A 158 -5.77 6.66 -14.09
N PHE A 159 -5.00 5.86 -13.34
CA PHE A 159 -4.58 6.23 -11.99
C PHE A 159 -3.69 7.49 -12.03
N PHE A 160 -2.69 7.52 -12.90
CA PHE A 160 -1.77 8.65 -13.01
C PHE A 160 -2.44 9.90 -13.59
N VAL A 161 -3.31 9.75 -14.62
CA VAL A 161 -4.09 10.87 -15.18
C VAL A 161 -4.96 11.49 -14.09
N ASN A 162 -5.71 10.69 -13.34
CA ASN A 162 -6.60 11.21 -12.29
C ASN A 162 -5.82 11.85 -11.13
N ARG A 163 -4.66 11.28 -10.75
CA ARG A 163 -3.88 11.75 -9.60
C ARG A 163 -3.04 12.99 -9.88
N PHE A 164 -2.61 13.15 -11.14
CA PHE A 164 -1.66 14.18 -11.60
C PHE A 164 -2.22 14.97 -12.79
N ALA A 165 -3.54 15.19 -12.83
CA ALA A 165 -4.23 15.84 -13.94
C ALA A 165 -3.73 17.27 -14.22
N SER A 166 -3.32 18.00 -13.18
CA SER A 166 -2.91 19.41 -13.25
C SER A 166 -1.48 19.65 -13.72
N MET A 167 -0.71 18.59 -14.00
CA MET A 167 0.69 18.68 -14.41
C MET A 167 0.89 17.93 -15.71
N ARG A 168 1.82 18.40 -16.56
CA ARG A 168 2.25 17.68 -17.77
C ARG A 168 3.29 16.66 -17.37
N TRP A 169 3.07 15.38 -17.67
CA TRP A 169 3.97 14.34 -17.22
C TRP A 169 4.27 13.28 -18.27
N SER A 170 5.36 12.55 -18.06
CA SER A 170 5.77 11.41 -18.87
C SER A 170 6.28 10.29 -17.97
N ILE A 171 5.75 9.09 -18.14
CA ILE A 171 6.23 7.88 -17.49
C ILE A 171 6.89 7.03 -18.56
N LEU A 172 8.21 6.90 -18.47
CA LEU A 172 9.06 6.15 -19.37
C LEU A 172 9.21 4.72 -18.84
N THR A 173 8.92 3.73 -19.67
CA THR A 173 9.20 2.31 -19.36
C THR A 173 9.84 1.62 -20.56
N PRO A 174 10.51 0.46 -20.39
CA PRO A 174 11.20 -0.21 -21.49
C PRO A 174 10.31 -0.65 -22.65
N GLU A 175 9.06 -1.00 -22.39
CA GLU A 175 8.13 -1.49 -23.43
C GLU A 175 7.34 -0.35 -24.08
N LEU A 176 6.81 0.57 -23.27
CA LEU A 176 6.05 1.73 -23.76
C LEU A 176 6.18 2.93 -22.83
N SER A 177 5.87 4.11 -23.33
CA SER A 177 5.85 5.33 -22.53
C SER A 177 4.45 5.93 -22.51
N LEU A 178 4.08 6.54 -21.39
CA LEU A 178 2.83 7.30 -21.25
C LEU A 178 3.14 8.78 -21.15
N HIS A 179 2.45 9.60 -21.93
CA HIS A 179 2.61 11.05 -21.94
C HIS A 179 1.27 11.74 -21.74
N TRP A 180 1.18 12.58 -20.71
CA TRP A 180 0.00 13.39 -20.41
C TRP A 180 0.33 14.87 -20.60
N ASP A 181 -0.41 15.54 -21.46
CA ASP A 181 -0.21 16.96 -21.78
C ASP A 181 -1.14 17.92 -20.99
N GLY A 182 -1.96 17.38 -20.08
CA GLY A 182 -2.99 18.12 -19.36
C GLY A 182 -4.39 17.96 -19.91
N GLN A 183 -4.53 17.39 -21.12
CA GLN A 183 -5.82 17.18 -21.80
C GLN A 183 -5.95 15.77 -22.37
N THR A 184 -4.88 15.26 -23.00
CA THR A 184 -4.84 14.00 -23.72
C THR A 184 -3.71 13.13 -23.21
N LEU A 185 -4.00 11.83 -23.06
CA LEU A 185 -3.00 10.81 -22.80
C LEU A 185 -2.58 10.20 -24.14
N CYS A 186 -1.27 10.23 -24.41
CA CYS A 186 -0.66 9.62 -25.59
C CYS A 186 0.30 8.52 -25.18
N GLU A 187 0.33 7.44 -25.95
CA GLU A 187 1.33 6.37 -25.83
C GLU A 187 2.52 6.68 -26.75
N GLY A 188 3.72 6.49 -26.22
CA GLY A 188 4.98 6.58 -26.94
C GLY A 188 5.72 5.24 -26.93
N PRO A 189 6.76 5.09 -27.75
CA PRO A 189 7.59 3.89 -27.73
C PRO A 189 8.26 3.68 -26.37
N GLY A 190 8.73 2.45 -26.15
CA GLY A 190 9.60 2.13 -25.03
C GLY A 190 10.80 3.07 -24.97
N ALA A 191 11.16 3.47 -23.75
CA ALA A 191 12.25 4.39 -23.48
C ALA A 191 13.26 3.74 -22.54
N SER A 192 14.51 4.15 -22.66
CA SER A 192 15.59 3.73 -21.79
C SER A 192 15.72 4.70 -20.61
N ARG A 193 16.44 4.27 -19.58
CA ARG A 193 16.72 5.15 -18.44
C ARG A 193 17.55 6.38 -18.83
N ALA A 194 18.37 6.30 -19.88
CA ALA A 194 19.18 7.42 -20.36
C ALA A 194 18.33 8.55 -20.95
N ASP A 195 17.08 8.25 -21.31
CA ASP A 195 16.12 9.23 -21.82
C ASP A 195 15.45 10.04 -20.68
N ALA A 196 15.69 9.65 -19.42
CA ALA A 196 15.28 10.42 -18.25
C ALA A 196 16.38 11.42 -17.82
N PRO A 197 16.03 12.64 -17.37
CA PRO A 197 17.01 13.69 -17.04
C PRO A 197 18.04 13.29 -15.96
N GLU A 198 19.30 13.66 -16.17
CA GLU A 198 20.41 13.57 -15.20
C GLU A 198 20.62 14.89 -14.43
N GLY A 199 21.04 14.80 -13.16
CA GLY A 199 21.35 15.94 -12.29
C GLY A 199 20.36 16.11 -11.14
N ASP A 200 20.87 16.07 -9.91
CA ASP A 200 20.06 16.02 -8.70
C ASP A 200 20.45 17.15 -7.71
N PRO A 201 19.62 18.20 -7.55
CA PRO A 201 19.78 19.19 -6.47
C PRO A 201 19.35 18.66 -5.08
N VAL A 202 18.84 17.43 -4.99
CA VAL A 202 18.29 16.78 -3.80
C VAL A 202 19.10 15.51 -3.43
N GLU A 203 20.26 15.30 -4.05
CA GLU A 203 21.05 14.07 -3.90
C GLU A 203 21.69 13.94 -2.51
N GLU A 204 22.15 15.03 -1.90
CA GLU A 204 22.84 15.01 -0.59
C GLU A 204 21.88 14.81 0.60
N VAL A 205 20.66 15.33 0.50
CA VAL A 205 19.63 15.16 1.55
C VAL A 205 19.12 13.72 1.56
N TRP A 206 18.99 13.10 0.38
CA TRP A 206 18.51 11.74 0.22
C TRP A 206 19.58 10.67 0.51
N LYS A 207 20.84 10.91 0.11
CA LYS A 207 21.99 10.05 0.49
C LYS A 207 22.20 9.99 2.00
N THR A 208 21.95 11.09 2.70
CA THR A 208 21.99 11.16 4.16
C THR A 208 20.85 10.36 4.80
N TYR A 209 19.66 10.37 4.20
CA TYR A 209 18.51 9.55 4.64
C TYR A 209 18.73 8.03 4.43
N TYR A 210 19.39 7.59 3.35
CA TYR A 210 19.54 6.16 3.08
C TYR A 210 20.76 5.51 3.76
N ARG A 211 21.88 6.22 3.94
CA ARG A 211 23.03 5.74 4.75
C ARG A 211 22.67 5.41 6.19
N SER A 212 21.57 5.97 6.64
CA SER A 212 21.18 6.08 8.03
C SER A 212 20.16 5.01 8.44
N ILE A 213 19.53 4.38 7.45
CA ILE A 213 18.56 3.28 7.61
C ILE A 213 19.21 1.91 7.26
N PHE A 214 20.36 1.91 6.57
CA PHE A 214 21.04 0.69 6.11
C PHE A 214 21.99 0.10 7.18
N ASN A 215 21.51 -0.89 7.95
CA ASN A 215 22.34 -1.67 8.88
C ASN A 215 22.79 -3.00 8.23
N PRO A 216 24.08 -3.17 7.88
CA PRO A 216 24.57 -4.37 7.20
C PRO A 216 24.41 -5.66 8.02
N ALA A 217 24.37 -5.58 9.36
CA ALA A 217 24.17 -6.72 10.24
C ALA A 217 22.70 -7.20 10.33
N ARG A 218 21.75 -6.47 9.72
CA ARG A 218 20.30 -6.80 9.69
C ARG A 218 19.80 -7.22 8.32
N VAL A 219 20.65 -7.26 7.31
CA VAL A 219 20.25 -7.68 5.98
C VAL A 219 20.26 -9.21 5.92
N LYS A 220 19.07 -9.82 5.98
CA LYS A 220 18.91 -11.17 5.39
C LYS A 220 19.12 -11.01 3.90
N VAL A 221 20.36 -11.13 3.45
CA VAL A 221 20.78 -10.87 2.06
C VAL A 221 19.90 -11.62 1.07
N GLY A 222 19.50 -12.86 1.40
CA GLY A 222 18.56 -13.64 0.59
C GLY A 222 17.09 -13.20 0.60
N ALA A 223 16.63 -12.40 1.57
CA ALA A 223 15.27 -11.83 1.62
C ALA A 223 15.24 -10.44 0.97
N MET A 224 16.28 -9.62 1.19
CA MET A 224 16.47 -8.37 0.47
C MET A 224 16.66 -8.60 -1.03
N LEU A 225 17.40 -9.64 -1.45
CA LEU A 225 17.53 -10.01 -2.86
C LEU A 225 16.25 -10.61 -3.47
N ARG A 226 15.30 -11.09 -2.65
CA ARG A 226 14.00 -11.62 -3.07
C ARG A 226 12.95 -10.52 -3.25
N GLU A 227 12.95 -9.53 -2.37
CA GLU A 227 12.06 -8.35 -2.45
C GLU A 227 12.64 -7.24 -3.35
N MET A 228 13.98 -7.17 -3.49
CA MET A 228 14.73 -6.27 -4.38
C MET A 228 15.75 -7.05 -5.22
N PRO A 229 15.31 -7.66 -6.34
CA PRO A 229 16.20 -8.28 -7.32
C PRO A 229 17.30 -7.30 -7.80
N LYS A 230 18.55 -7.78 -7.92
CA LYS A 230 19.73 -6.99 -8.30
C LYS A 230 19.56 -6.15 -9.56
N LYS A 231 18.64 -6.51 -10.46
CA LYS A 231 18.36 -5.78 -11.70
C LYS A 231 17.85 -4.35 -11.47
N TYR A 232 17.07 -4.10 -10.41
CA TYR A 232 16.53 -2.77 -10.09
C TYR A 232 17.54 -1.85 -9.38
N TRP A 233 18.70 -2.38 -8.99
CA TRP A 233 19.69 -1.64 -8.22
C TRP A 233 20.27 -0.50 -9.04
N ARG A 234 20.53 -0.73 -10.33
CA ARG A 234 21.05 0.30 -11.24
C ARG A 234 20.16 1.54 -11.31
N ASN A 235 18.86 1.42 -11.00
CA ASN A 235 17.88 2.49 -11.09
C ASN A 235 17.73 3.31 -9.79
N MET A 236 18.45 2.91 -8.73
CA MET A 236 18.41 3.47 -7.37
C MET A 236 19.77 4.13 -7.01
N PRO A 237 19.83 5.46 -6.76
CA PRO A 237 21.03 6.17 -6.31
C PRO A 237 21.73 5.55 -5.09
N GLU A 238 20.97 4.82 -4.29
CA GLU A 238 21.37 4.22 -3.03
C GLU A 238 22.33 3.03 -3.18
N THR A 239 22.33 2.38 -4.36
CA THR A 239 23.09 1.14 -4.57
C THR A 239 24.52 1.36 -5.06
N ALA A 240 24.89 2.60 -5.44
CA ALA A 240 26.27 2.97 -5.70
C ALA A 240 27.18 2.75 -4.47
N LEU A 241 26.59 2.78 -3.27
CA LEU A 241 27.26 2.53 -2.00
C LEU A 241 27.38 1.03 -1.66
N VAL A 242 26.63 0.15 -2.34
CA VAL A 242 26.52 -1.28 -1.98
C VAL A 242 27.85 -2.05 -2.17
N PRO A 243 28.67 -1.81 -3.21
CA PRO A 243 29.99 -2.43 -3.32
C PRO A 243 30.97 -2.02 -2.21
N GLU A 244 31.00 -0.73 -1.83
CA GLU A 244 31.81 -0.23 -0.69
C GLU A 244 31.31 -0.75 0.66
N LEU A 245 29.98 -0.84 0.84
CA LEU A 245 29.36 -1.40 2.03
C LEU A 245 29.61 -2.91 2.18
N LEU A 246 29.68 -3.66 1.06
CA LEU A 246 30.04 -5.08 1.02
C LEU A 246 31.54 -5.31 1.25
N ALA A 247 32.41 -4.52 0.61
CA ALA A 247 33.86 -4.59 0.79
C ALA A 247 34.28 -4.22 2.23
N GLY A 248 33.57 -3.28 2.86
CA GLY A 248 33.75 -2.95 4.27
C GLY A 248 33.05 -3.89 5.26
N ALA A 249 32.24 -4.86 4.82
CA ALA A 249 31.50 -5.77 5.71
C ALA A 249 32.38 -6.89 6.27
N GLN A 250 33.29 -7.47 5.46
CA GLN A 250 34.17 -8.55 5.93
C GLN A 250 35.25 -8.06 6.91
N ALA A 251 35.77 -6.83 6.75
CA ALA A 251 36.78 -6.28 7.65
C ALA A 251 36.20 -5.74 8.97
N ARG A 252 34.90 -5.38 9.00
CA ARG A 252 34.23 -4.82 10.18
C ARG A 252 33.50 -5.87 11.03
N GLU A 253 33.25 -7.08 10.52
CA GLU A 253 32.55 -8.14 11.25
C GLU A 253 33.23 -8.51 12.57
N SER A 254 34.58 -8.54 12.60
CA SER A 254 35.34 -8.84 13.82
C SER A 254 35.44 -7.67 14.80
N GLY A 255 35.35 -6.41 14.33
CA GLY A 255 35.43 -5.22 15.18
C GLY A 255 34.08 -4.72 15.71
N MET A 256 33.00 -4.90 14.94
CA MET A 256 31.66 -4.40 15.30
C MET A 256 30.95 -5.22 16.38
N ILE A 257 31.32 -6.48 16.63
CA ILE A 257 30.70 -7.27 17.73
C ILE A 257 31.07 -6.66 19.10
N GLU A 258 32.26 -6.07 19.23
CA GLU A 258 32.66 -5.36 20.45
C GLU A 258 32.03 -3.96 20.54
N THR A 259 31.86 -3.23 19.43
CA THR A 259 31.30 -1.87 19.45
C THR A 259 29.76 -1.83 19.43
N ALA A 260 29.07 -2.87 18.95
CA ALA A 260 27.61 -2.94 18.90
C ALA A 260 26.95 -3.08 20.28
N ARG A 261 27.71 -3.37 21.33
CA ARG A 261 27.25 -3.25 22.72
C ARG A 261 27.20 -1.79 23.21
N ALA A 262 27.72 -0.82 22.45
CA ALA A 262 28.01 0.52 22.94
C ALA A 262 27.39 1.72 22.15
N ALA A 263 26.64 1.53 21.05
CA ALA A 263 26.13 2.67 20.25
C ALA A 263 24.59 2.66 20.02
N GLU A 264 23.94 3.78 20.35
CA GLU A 264 22.49 4.02 20.45
C GLU A 264 21.78 4.29 19.10
N ILE A 265 20.47 4.02 19.05
CA ILE A 265 19.56 3.98 17.87
C ILE A 265 19.01 5.38 17.42
N GLY A 266 19.44 6.49 18.02
CA GLY A 266 18.63 7.73 18.05
C GLY A 266 18.47 8.60 16.79
N ASP A 267 19.49 8.79 15.96
CA ASP A 267 19.56 10.03 15.14
C ASP A 267 18.73 9.98 13.83
N ASN A 268 18.60 8.81 13.20
CA ASN A 268 18.09 8.68 11.84
C ASN A 268 16.56 8.53 11.74
N ALA A 269 15.98 7.86 12.74
CA ALA A 269 14.53 7.73 12.84
C ALA A 269 13.89 9.09 13.17
N GLN A 270 14.57 9.91 13.96
CA GLN A 270 14.13 11.25 14.35
C GLN A 270 14.05 12.19 13.14
N ALA A 271 15.07 12.22 12.28
CA ALA A 271 15.04 13.03 11.06
C ALA A 271 13.94 12.58 10.08
N ALA A 272 13.76 11.26 9.90
CA ALA A 272 12.68 10.71 9.07
C ALA A 272 11.29 11.11 9.58
N TRP A 273 11.14 11.09 10.91
CA TRP A 273 9.93 11.49 11.60
C TRP A 273 9.59 12.97 11.38
N GLU A 274 10.58 13.84 11.53
CA GLU A 274 10.41 15.28 11.35
C GLU A 274 10.01 15.62 9.91
N ALA A 275 10.61 14.97 8.91
CA ALA A 275 10.23 15.11 7.51
C ALA A 275 8.78 14.67 7.24
N LEU A 276 8.37 13.53 7.80
CA LEU A 276 6.98 13.04 7.67
C LEU A 276 5.98 14.01 8.30
N ARG A 277 6.31 14.54 9.48
CA ARG A 277 5.48 15.53 10.18
C ARG A 277 5.35 16.82 9.38
N GLU A 278 6.42 17.27 8.72
CA GLU A 278 6.39 18.45 7.87
C GLU A 278 5.51 18.24 6.62
N GLU A 279 5.63 17.09 5.94
CA GLU A 279 4.75 16.77 4.82
C GLU A 279 3.26 16.76 5.25
N ALA A 280 2.97 16.28 6.45
CA ALA A 280 1.61 16.21 6.97
C ALA A 280 0.95 17.58 7.07
N ARG A 281 1.71 18.64 7.39
CA ARG A 281 1.19 20.02 7.51
C ARG A 281 0.57 20.55 6.22
N GLY A 282 1.08 20.10 5.07
CA GLY A 282 0.58 20.47 3.74
C GLY A 282 -0.47 19.50 3.16
N CYS A 283 -1.02 18.59 3.97
CA CYS A 283 -1.80 17.47 3.44
C CYS A 283 -3.14 17.89 2.82
N THR A 284 -3.31 17.57 1.53
CA THR A 284 -4.56 17.80 0.77
C THR A 284 -5.28 16.52 0.32
N ARG A 285 -4.95 15.35 0.93
CA ARG A 285 -5.43 14.01 0.52
C ARG A 285 -6.97 13.82 0.59
N CYS A 286 -7.69 14.62 1.37
CA CYS A 286 -9.16 14.62 1.42
C CYS A 286 -9.70 16.03 1.67
N HIS A 287 -10.98 16.29 1.44
CA HIS A 287 -11.55 17.64 1.50
C HIS A 287 -11.53 18.32 2.88
N LEU A 288 -11.27 17.59 3.97
CA LEU A 288 -11.28 18.12 5.33
C LEU A 288 -10.25 19.24 5.59
N TYR A 289 -9.14 19.27 4.85
CA TYR A 289 -8.13 20.35 4.97
C TYR A 289 -8.72 21.73 4.70
N LYS A 290 -9.82 21.82 3.92
CA LYS A 290 -10.40 23.10 3.48
C LYS A 290 -11.04 23.89 4.63
N HIS A 291 -11.46 23.20 5.69
CA HIS A 291 -12.26 23.79 6.77
C HIS A 291 -11.61 23.67 8.14
N ALA A 292 -10.76 22.66 8.35
CA ALA A 292 -9.91 22.54 9.52
C ALA A 292 -8.93 23.72 9.61
N THR A 293 -8.50 24.08 10.82
CA THR A 293 -7.52 25.17 11.00
C THR A 293 -6.13 24.71 10.57
N GLN A 294 -5.78 23.47 10.91
CA GLN A 294 -4.47 22.89 10.61
C GLN A 294 -4.54 21.36 10.69
N THR A 295 -3.49 20.71 10.21
CA THR A 295 -3.29 19.28 10.45
C THR A 295 -2.89 19.06 11.90
N VAL A 296 -3.58 18.16 12.59
CA VAL A 296 -3.17 17.64 13.90
C VAL A 296 -2.54 16.28 13.67
N PHE A 297 -1.22 16.28 13.57
CA PHE A 297 -0.41 15.06 13.52
C PHE A 297 -0.36 14.40 14.91
N GLY A 298 0.21 13.20 15.02
CA GLY A 298 0.38 12.58 16.33
C GLY A 298 1.59 13.10 17.09
N GLU A 299 1.64 12.76 18.39
CA GLU A 299 2.62 13.26 19.35
C GLU A 299 3.10 12.15 20.29
N GLY A 300 4.42 12.07 20.48
CA GLY A 300 5.13 11.14 21.35
C GLY A 300 6.57 10.91 20.87
N PRO A 301 7.38 10.12 21.60
CA PRO A 301 8.76 9.86 21.25
C PRO A 301 8.88 8.94 20.02
N VAL A 302 9.91 9.18 19.21
CA VAL A 302 10.28 8.31 18.09
C VAL A 302 10.95 7.07 18.67
N GLY A 303 10.17 5.99 18.81
CA GLY A 303 10.54 4.79 19.55
C GLY A 303 9.53 4.36 20.60
N ALA A 304 8.39 5.08 20.72
CA ALA A 304 7.28 4.67 21.57
C ALA A 304 6.87 3.22 21.29
N THR A 305 6.90 2.39 22.33
CA THR A 305 6.52 0.97 22.23
C THR A 305 5.01 0.77 22.21
N MET A 306 4.25 1.79 22.63
CA MET A 306 2.79 1.83 22.66
C MET A 306 2.27 3.00 21.83
N MET A 307 1.32 2.71 20.94
CA MET A 307 0.64 3.69 20.09
C MET A 307 -0.86 3.72 20.39
N PHE A 308 -1.46 4.90 20.53
CA PHE A 308 -2.90 5.07 20.66
C PHE A 308 -3.45 5.83 19.46
N VAL A 309 -4.58 5.35 18.92
CA VAL A 309 -5.22 5.93 17.74
C VAL A 309 -6.65 6.30 18.09
N GLY A 310 -6.97 7.60 18.03
CA GLY A 310 -8.33 8.13 18.15
C GLY A 310 -9.05 8.26 16.80
N GLU A 311 -10.21 8.92 16.82
CA GLU A 311 -11.03 9.12 15.62
C GLU A 311 -10.50 10.26 14.74
N GLN A 312 -10.54 11.48 15.25
CA GLN A 312 -10.11 12.70 14.58
C GLN A 312 -9.82 13.78 15.64
N PRO A 313 -9.19 14.92 15.28
CA PRO A 313 -9.02 16.04 16.19
C PRO A 313 -10.38 16.66 16.52
N GLY A 314 -10.55 17.13 17.75
CA GLY A 314 -11.70 17.96 18.13
C GLY A 314 -11.40 19.44 17.94
N ASP A 315 -12.32 20.27 18.45
CA ASP A 315 -12.24 21.73 18.36
C ASP A 315 -10.97 22.31 18.99
N GLN A 316 -10.60 21.82 20.18
CA GLN A 316 -9.41 22.28 20.90
C GLN A 316 -8.13 21.75 20.28
N GLU A 317 -8.13 20.48 19.84
CA GLU A 317 -7.00 19.86 19.16
C GLU A 317 -6.67 20.58 17.84
N ASP A 318 -7.69 20.91 17.05
CA ASP A 318 -7.54 21.63 15.78
C ASP A 318 -6.95 23.04 15.96
N LEU A 319 -7.27 23.72 17.05
CA LEU A 319 -6.67 25.02 17.38
C LEU A 319 -5.25 24.87 17.94
N ALA A 320 -5.02 23.85 18.77
CA ALA A 320 -3.74 23.64 19.45
C ALA A 320 -2.68 22.95 18.57
N GLY A 321 -3.08 22.27 17.50
CA GLY A 321 -2.18 21.45 16.68
C GLY A 321 -1.69 20.17 17.37
N ARG A 322 -2.34 19.75 18.46
CA ARG A 322 -1.92 18.63 19.32
C ARG A 322 -3.07 17.66 19.59
N PRO A 323 -2.85 16.34 19.57
CA PRO A 323 -3.90 15.35 19.77
C PRO A 323 -4.26 15.20 21.26
N PHE A 324 -5.55 14.94 21.56
CA PHE A 324 -6.05 14.65 22.91
C PHE A 324 -5.74 15.73 23.96
N VAL A 325 -6.00 17.01 23.64
CA VAL A 325 -5.86 18.12 24.60
C VAL A 325 -7.19 18.59 25.20
N GLY A 326 -8.31 18.27 24.56
CA GLY A 326 -9.65 18.62 25.01
C GLY A 326 -10.21 17.71 26.11
N PRO A 327 -11.52 17.79 26.41
CA PRO A 327 -12.14 17.02 27.49
C PRO A 327 -11.97 15.50 27.37
N ALA A 328 -12.06 14.96 26.15
CA ALA A 328 -11.81 13.54 25.90
C ALA A 328 -10.33 13.16 26.14
N GLY A 329 -9.41 14.09 25.88
CA GLY A 329 -7.99 13.95 26.20
C GLY A 329 -7.71 13.94 27.70
N GLN A 330 -8.40 14.79 28.47
CA GLN A 330 -8.31 14.78 29.93
C GLN A 330 -8.81 13.45 30.52
N MET A 331 -9.94 12.94 30.01
CA MET A 331 -10.46 11.62 30.37
C MET A 331 -9.47 10.50 30.01
N PHE A 332 -8.84 10.59 28.84
CA PHE A 332 -7.82 9.65 28.39
C PHE A 332 -6.59 9.66 29.29
N ASN A 333 -6.06 10.83 29.63
CA ASN A 333 -4.91 10.96 30.53
C ASN A 333 -5.20 10.38 31.91
N ARG A 334 -6.38 10.68 32.50
CA ARG A 334 -6.80 10.07 33.78
C ARG A 334 -6.79 8.53 33.70
N ALA A 335 -7.26 7.96 32.58
CA ALA A 335 -7.28 6.52 32.41
C ALA A 335 -5.89 5.91 32.20
N LEU A 336 -4.97 6.62 31.52
CA LEU A 336 -3.57 6.19 31.39
C LEU A 336 -2.89 6.17 32.76
N ASP A 337 -3.08 7.22 33.57
CA ASP A 337 -2.53 7.31 34.93
C ASP A 337 -3.01 6.14 35.80
N GLU A 338 -4.31 5.81 35.75
CA GLU A 338 -4.87 4.68 36.51
C GLU A 338 -4.47 3.31 35.96
N ALA A 339 -4.14 3.24 34.66
CA ALA A 339 -3.60 2.04 34.02
C ALA A 339 -2.09 1.86 34.23
N GLY A 340 -1.40 2.83 34.85
CA GLY A 340 0.05 2.82 35.04
C GLY A 340 0.85 3.06 33.76
N ILE A 341 0.26 3.71 32.76
CA ILE A 341 0.89 3.97 31.45
C ILE A 341 1.39 5.41 31.42
N ASP A 342 2.70 5.61 31.30
CA ASP A 342 3.26 6.95 31.13
C ASP A 342 2.93 7.50 29.73
N ARG A 343 2.12 8.57 29.70
CA ARG A 343 1.72 9.25 28.47
C ARG A 343 2.92 9.80 27.67
N THR A 344 4.02 10.15 28.34
CA THR A 344 5.22 10.71 27.71
C THR A 344 6.05 9.66 26.98
N GLU A 345 5.89 8.38 27.31
CA GLU A 345 6.52 7.25 26.63
C GLU A 345 5.65 6.70 25.48
N ALA A 346 4.38 7.10 25.43
CA ALA A 346 3.42 6.66 24.43
C ALA A 346 3.33 7.62 23.24
N TYR A 347 3.04 7.05 22.07
CA TYR A 347 2.69 7.81 20.88
C TYR A 347 1.17 7.88 20.73
N VAL A 348 0.61 9.07 20.52
CA VAL A 348 -0.85 9.25 20.41
C VAL A 348 -1.17 10.04 19.16
N THR A 349 -2.14 9.54 18.40
CA THR A 349 -2.54 10.12 17.13
C THR A 349 -4.02 9.87 16.85
N ASN A 350 -4.51 10.30 15.69
CA ASN A 350 -5.89 10.06 15.23
C ASN A 350 -5.92 9.41 13.85
N ALA A 351 -6.95 8.60 13.57
CA ALA A 351 -7.19 7.98 12.27
C ALA A 351 -7.29 9.01 11.13
N VAL A 352 -7.93 10.15 11.41
CA VAL A 352 -8.01 11.31 10.51
C VAL A 352 -7.27 12.49 11.15
N LYS A 353 -6.53 13.27 10.34
CA LYS A 353 -5.65 14.36 10.85
C LYS A 353 -6.23 15.77 10.78
N HIS A 354 -7.43 15.93 10.24
CA HIS A 354 -8.12 17.22 10.13
C HIS A 354 -9.48 17.14 10.82
N PHE A 355 -9.87 18.20 11.51
CA PHE A 355 -11.14 18.25 12.23
C PHE A 355 -12.32 18.42 11.27
N LYS A 356 -13.20 17.42 11.23
CA LYS A 356 -14.50 17.52 10.56
C LYS A 356 -15.55 18.05 11.52
N PHE A 357 -16.19 19.16 11.12
CA PHE A 357 -17.25 19.79 11.91
C PHE A 357 -18.33 20.43 11.03
N GLU A 358 -19.49 20.61 11.63
CA GLU A 358 -20.57 21.45 11.11
C GLU A 358 -20.61 22.76 11.89
N ALA A 359 -20.60 23.89 11.19
CA ALA A 359 -20.69 25.21 11.80
C ALA A 359 -22.14 25.52 12.17
N ARG A 360 -22.41 25.76 13.46
CA ARG A 360 -23.70 26.26 13.95
C ARG A 360 -23.48 27.59 14.67
N GLY A 361 -23.65 28.67 13.93
CA GLY A 361 -23.25 30.01 14.37
C GLY A 361 -21.74 30.06 14.60
N LYS A 362 -21.30 30.50 15.80
CA LYS A 362 -19.87 30.52 16.17
C LYS A 362 -19.33 29.16 16.67
N ARG A 363 -20.17 28.14 16.82
CA ARG A 363 -19.78 26.84 17.38
C ARG A 363 -19.41 25.86 16.26
N ARG A 364 -18.32 25.12 16.45
CA ARG A 364 -17.90 24.01 15.58
C ARG A 364 -18.37 22.70 16.21
N ILE A 365 -19.36 22.06 15.61
CA ILE A 365 -19.95 20.81 16.11
C ILE A 365 -19.27 19.64 15.42
N HIS A 366 -18.62 18.77 16.20
CA HIS A 366 -17.93 17.60 15.68
C HIS A 366 -18.86 16.71 14.81
N ALA A 367 -18.42 16.39 13.60
CA ALA A 367 -19.09 15.45 12.70
C ALA A 367 -18.18 14.27 12.40
N LYS A 368 -18.72 13.05 12.42
CA LYS A 368 -17.91 11.82 12.28
C LYS A 368 -17.28 11.72 10.89
N PRO A 369 -16.00 11.29 10.78
CA PRO A 369 -15.40 11.00 9.48
C PRO A 369 -16.12 9.85 8.76
N ASP A 370 -16.27 9.97 7.45
CA ASP A 370 -16.81 8.94 6.59
C ASP A 370 -15.73 7.95 6.11
N THR A 371 -16.16 6.92 5.39
CA THR A 371 -15.26 5.87 4.88
C THR A 371 -14.18 6.42 3.94
N GLY A 372 -14.53 7.37 3.07
CA GLY A 372 -13.60 7.95 2.11
C GLY A 372 -12.52 8.77 2.79
N GLU A 373 -12.90 9.57 3.79
CA GLU A 373 -11.98 10.36 4.61
C GLU A 373 -11.02 9.48 5.43
N ILE A 374 -11.55 8.43 6.07
CA ILE A 374 -10.73 7.46 6.81
C ILE A 374 -9.73 6.78 5.88
N ASN A 375 -10.17 6.31 4.71
CA ASN A 375 -9.30 5.63 3.74
C ASN A 375 -8.22 6.57 3.17
N ALA A 376 -8.58 7.83 2.89
CA ALA A 376 -7.62 8.81 2.40
C ALA A 376 -6.55 9.16 3.45
N CYS A 377 -6.93 9.21 4.73
CA CYS A 377 -6.02 9.54 5.83
C CYS A 377 -5.23 8.32 6.35
N ARG A 378 -5.69 7.10 6.07
CA ARG A 378 -5.04 5.84 6.48
C ARG A 378 -3.56 5.76 6.11
N TRP A 379 -3.17 6.37 4.99
CA TRP A 379 -1.76 6.45 4.58
C TRP A 379 -0.86 7.05 5.67
N TRP A 380 -1.31 8.09 6.38
CA TRP A 380 -0.54 8.70 7.48
C TRP A 380 -0.34 7.74 8.64
N ILE A 381 -1.39 7.01 9.03
CA ILE A 381 -1.31 5.99 10.09
C ILE A 381 -0.30 4.91 9.70
N GLU A 382 -0.31 4.46 8.45
CA GLU A 382 0.65 3.46 7.96
C GLU A 382 2.09 3.98 8.02
N GLN A 383 2.33 5.25 7.68
CA GLN A 383 3.66 5.86 7.81
C GLN A 383 4.09 5.99 9.27
N GLU A 384 3.18 6.42 10.15
CA GLU A 384 3.45 6.52 11.59
C GLU A 384 3.80 5.15 12.18
N GLN A 385 3.03 4.10 11.86
CA GLN A 385 3.31 2.73 12.30
C GLN A 385 4.63 2.19 11.73
N MET A 386 4.94 2.49 10.48
CA MET A 386 6.17 2.02 9.82
C MET A 386 7.44 2.61 10.45
N LEU A 387 7.41 3.89 10.82
CA LEU A 387 8.54 4.58 11.46
C LEU A 387 8.66 4.23 12.94
N LEU A 388 7.55 4.24 13.67
CA LEU A 388 7.55 4.05 15.13
C LEU A 388 7.68 2.57 15.53
N ARG A 389 7.12 1.66 14.71
CA ARG A 389 7.05 0.21 14.97
C ARG A 389 6.59 -0.10 16.41
N PRO A 390 5.42 0.42 16.83
CA PRO A 390 4.92 0.15 18.17
C PRO A 390 4.69 -1.35 18.33
N ARG A 391 5.02 -1.89 19.51
CA ARG A 391 4.75 -3.28 19.85
C ARG A 391 3.26 -3.51 20.05
N VAL A 392 2.58 -2.52 20.64
CA VAL A 392 1.15 -2.55 20.93
C VAL A 392 0.49 -1.28 20.37
N THR A 393 -0.59 -1.45 19.61
CA THR A 393 -1.43 -0.34 19.11
C THR A 393 -2.84 -0.43 19.68
N VAL A 394 -3.31 0.61 20.36
CA VAL A 394 -4.66 0.66 20.94
C VAL A 394 -5.56 1.56 20.11
N ALA A 395 -6.62 0.98 19.56
CA ALA A 395 -7.66 1.67 18.82
C ALA A 395 -8.75 2.18 19.77
N LEU A 396 -8.86 3.50 19.89
CA LEU A 396 -9.86 4.18 20.70
C LEU A 396 -11.12 4.42 19.85
N GLY A 397 -12.01 3.43 19.82
CA GLY A 397 -13.27 3.48 19.08
C GLY A 397 -13.23 2.88 17.67
N ALA A 398 -14.40 2.86 17.02
CA ALA A 398 -14.63 2.12 15.78
C ALA A 398 -13.90 2.72 14.57
N THR A 399 -13.76 4.04 14.53
CA THR A 399 -13.07 4.74 13.43
C THR A 399 -11.58 4.43 13.43
N ALA A 400 -10.95 4.44 14.60
CA ALA A 400 -9.56 4.02 14.79
C ALA A 400 -9.34 2.54 14.44
N ALA A 401 -10.24 1.66 14.89
CA ALA A 401 -10.15 0.25 14.53
C ALA A 401 -10.24 0.07 13.01
N ARG A 402 -11.17 0.78 12.36
CA ARG A 402 -11.31 0.71 10.90
C ARG A 402 -10.07 1.20 10.16
N SER A 403 -9.43 2.29 10.59
CA SER A 403 -8.21 2.77 9.93
C SER A 403 -7.07 1.76 10.03
N LEU A 404 -6.93 1.09 11.18
CA LEU A 404 -5.88 0.10 11.40
C LEU A 404 -6.10 -1.19 10.62
N PHE A 405 -7.31 -1.75 10.67
CA PHE A 405 -7.63 -3.05 10.06
C PHE A 405 -8.10 -2.98 8.60
N GLY A 406 -8.41 -1.79 8.09
CA GLY A 406 -8.93 -1.61 6.72
C GLY A 406 -10.36 -2.15 6.51
N ARG A 407 -11.04 -2.60 7.57
CA ARG A 407 -12.39 -3.16 7.55
C ARG A 407 -13.24 -2.66 8.71
N THR A 408 -14.56 -2.77 8.60
CA THR A 408 -15.46 -2.44 9.71
C THR A 408 -15.24 -3.42 10.87
N VAL A 409 -15.12 -2.87 12.08
CA VAL A 409 -14.92 -3.65 13.31
C VAL A 409 -15.99 -3.29 14.34
N THR A 410 -16.61 -4.30 14.95
CA THR A 410 -17.62 -4.12 16.00
C THR A 410 -16.96 -4.12 17.36
N ILE A 411 -16.82 -2.93 17.98
CA ILE A 411 -16.13 -2.76 19.28
C ILE A 411 -16.58 -3.79 20.31
N GLY A 412 -17.90 -3.92 20.53
CA GLY A 412 -18.43 -4.80 21.59
C GLY A 412 -18.07 -6.29 21.46
N LYS A 413 -17.68 -6.76 20.26
CA LYS A 413 -17.24 -8.15 20.03
C LYS A 413 -15.72 -8.34 20.18
N GLU A 414 -14.97 -7.25 20.03
CA GLU A 414 -13.52 -7.26 19.80
C GLU A 414 -12.77 -6.53 20.93
N ARG A 415 -13.49 -5.89 21.84
CA ARG A 415 -12.93 -5.14 22.97
C ARG A 415 -12.22 -6.08 23.94
N GLY A 416 -11.07 -5.62 24.45
CA GLY A 416 -10.34 -6.31 25.52
C GLY A 416 -9.66 -7.63 25.10
N ARG A 417 -9.45 -7.87 23.80
CA ARG A 417 -8.68 -9.00 23.29
C ARG A 417 -7.58 -8.56 22.33
N PRO A 418 -6.44 -9.29 22.28
CA PRO A 418 -5.38 -9.03 21.31
C PRO A 418 -5.81 -9.44 19.91
N LEU A 419 -5.44 -8.63 18.93
CA LEU A 419 -5.67 -8.84 17.51
C LEU A 419 -4.37 -8.60 16.73
N GLU A 420 -4.18 -9.33 15.64
CA GLU A 420 -3.02 -9.12 14.78
C GLU A 420 -3.29 -8.01 13.75
N LEU A 421 -2.37 -7.04 13.65
CA LEU A 421 -2.44 -6.00 12.62
C LEU A 421 -1.98 -6.53 11.26
N PRO A 422 -2.58 -6.07 10.13
CA PRO A 422 -2.14 -6.47 8.79
C PRO A 422 -0.66 -6.19 8.47
N GLY A 423 -0.06 -5.19 9.12
CA GLY A 423 1.36 -4.82 8.99
C GLY A 423 2.29 -5.49 10.01
N GLY A 424 1.78 -6.42 10.81
CA GLY A 424 2.46 -6.98 11.98
C GLY A 424 2.32 -6.11 13.24
N GLY A 425 2.48 -6.74 14.40
CA GLY A 425 2.25 -6.12 15.70
C GLY A 425 0.86 -6.41 16.27
N GLU A 426 0.71 -6.20 17.58
CA GLU A 426 -0.52 -6.49 18.28
C GLU A 426 -1.38 -5.24 18.42
N ALA A 427 -2.68 -5.39 18.21
CA ALA A 427 -3.67 -4.35 18.38
C ALA A 427 -4.75 -4.71 19.39
N TRP A 428 -5.17 -3.70 20.14
CA TRP A 428 -6.27 -3.77 21.09
C TRP A 428 -7.33 -2.75 20.70
N ILE A 429 -8.59 -3.08 20.95
CA ILE A 429 -9.71 -2.17 20.67
C ILE A 429 -10.42 -1.86 21.97
N THR A 430 -10.76 -0.59 22.17
CA THR A 430 -11.61 -0.17 23.29
C THR A 430 -12.55 0.97 22.86
N VAL A 431 -13.37 1.46 23.79
CA VAL A 431 -14.26 2.60 23.56
C VAL A 431 -13.44 3.90 23.42
N HIS A 432 -13.99 4.87 22.70
CA HIS A 432 -13.38 6.19 22.63
C HIS A 432 -13.66 6.98 23.92
N PRO A 433 -12.71 7.72 24.51
CA PRO A 433 -12.93 8.46 25.77
C PRO A 433 -14.11 9.44 25.74
N SER A 434 -14.42 10.02 24.58
CA SER A 434 -15.60 10.90 24.42
C SER A 434 -16.94 10.18 24.61
N TYR A 435 -16.99 8.86 24.48
CA TYR A 435 -18.18 8.06 24.79
C TYR A 435 -18.49 8.12 26.30
N LEU A 436 -17.47 8.03 27.14
CA LEU A 436 -17.60 8.09 28.60
C LEU A 436 -18.20 9.42 29.06
N LEU A 437 -17.80 10.52 28.41
CA LEU A 437 -18.33 11.86 28.67
C LEU A 437 -19.78 12.09 28.21
N ARG A 438 -20.30 11.21 27.35
CA ARG A 438 -21.65 11.31 26.79
C ARG A 438 -22.65 10.37 27.49
N LEU A 439 -22.18 9.56 28.43
CA LEU A 439 -23.07 8.69 29.21
C LEU A 439 -23.96 9.56 30.12
N PRO A 440 -25.29 9.38 30.09
CA PRO A 440 -26.21 10.21 30.86
C PRO A 440 -26.21 9.89 32.35
N ASP A 441 -25.87 8.66 32.72
CA ASP A 441 -25.81 8.19 34.09
C ASP A 441 -24.35 8.19 34.60
N PRO A 442 -24.02 9.01 35.62
CA PRO A 442 -22.68 9.05 36.22
C PRO A 442 -22.20 7.70 36.77
N ALA A 443 -23.09 6.87 37.33
CA ALA A 443 -22.71 5.57 37.86
C ALA A 443 -22.28 4.63 36.72
N MET A 444 -23.03 4.63 35.62
CA MET A 444 -22.66 3.88 34.41
C MET A 444 -21.37 4.40 33.77
N ALA A 445 -21.14 5.73 33.81
CA ALA A 445 -19.91 6.32 33.33
C ALA A 445 -18.68 5.84 34.11
N GLU A 446 -18.78 5.74 35.44
CA GLU A 446 -17.68 5.23 36.27
C GLU A 446 -17.43 3.73 36.04
N VAL A 447 -18.49 2.92 35.89
CA VAL A 447 -18.33 1.49 35.53
C VAL A 447 -17.65 1.31 34.18
N GLU A 448 -18.07 2.07 33.15
CA GLU A 448 -17.44 1.99 31.83
C GLU A 448 -16.02 2.58 31.80
N PHE A 449 -15.75 3.58 32.64
CA PHE A 449 -14.40 4.09 32.86
C PHE A 449 -13.50 3.01 33.46
N GLY A 450 -13.96 2.28 34.49
CA GLY A 450 -13.21 1.14 35.04
C GLY A 450 -12.91 0.06 33.99
N ARG A 451 -13.89 -0.28 33.14
CA ARG A 451 -13.66 -1.21 32.02
C ARG A 451 -12.66 -0.67 31.00
N PHE A 452 -12.69 0.63 30.73
CA PHE A 452 -11.75 1.29 29.83
C PHE A 452 -10.31 1.19 30.38
N VAL A 453 -10.13 1.46 31.67
CA VAL A 453 -8.83 1.28 32.37
C VAL A 453 -8.35 -0.16 32.30
N GLU A 454 -9.22 -1.15 32.52
CA GLU A 454 -8.83 -2.57 32.43
C GLU A 454 -8.38 -3.00 31.03
N ASP A 455 -9.00 -2.47 29.96
CA ASP A 455 -8.52 -2.70 28.60
C ASP A 455 -7.11 -2.13 28.39
N LEU A 456 -6.84 -0.94 28.92
CA LEU A 456 -5.53 -0.29 28.83
C LEU A 456 -4.47 -1.09 29.58
N LYS A 457 -4.77 -1.57 30.79
CA LYS A 457 -3.88 -2.46 31.56
C LYS A 457 -3.63 -3.77 30.84
N ALA A 458 -4.65 -4.35 30.21
CA ALA A 458 -4.50 -5.59 29.44
C ALA A 458 -3.57 -5.40 28.24
N ALA A 459 -3.73 -4.30 27.50
CA ALA A 459 -2.82 -3.93 26.41
C ALA A 459 -1.39 -3.63 26.91
N HIS A 460 -1.24 -2.98 28.06
CA HIS A 460 0.06 -2.64 28.63
C HIS A 460 0.84 -3.87 29.11
N ARG A 461 0.18 -4.87 29.70
CA ARG A 461 0.80 -6.12 30.16
C ARG A 461 1.56 -6.88 29.08
N VAL A 462 1.20 -6.71 27.82
CA VAL A 462 1.90 -7.29 26.66
C VAL A 462 3.33 -6.74 26.54
N LEU A 463 3.53 -5.49 26.95
CA LEU A 463 4.86 -4.88 26.98
C LEU A 463 5.71 -5.46 28.11
N GLU A 464 5.10 -5.72 29.27
CA GLU A 464 5.73 -6.30 30.46
C GLU A 464 6.09 -7.78 30.28
N GLY A 465 5.22 -8.58 29.66
CA GLY A 465 5.41 -10.03 29.50
C GLY A 465 6.62 -10.43 28.65
N VAL A 466 7.13 -9.54 27.80
CA VAL A 466 8.31 -9.80 26.95
C VAL A 466 9.63 -9.52 27.68
N VAL A 467 9.61 -8.79 28.79
CA VAL A 467 10.81 -8.57 29.63
C VAL A 467 11.15 -9.83 30.45
N GLY A 468 10.19 -10.74 30.66
CA GLY A 468 10.36 -11.96 31.46
C GLY A 468 11.00 -13.16 30.75
N GLU A 469 10.97 -13.23 29.43
CA GLU A 469 11.54 -14.36 28.65
C GLU A 469 13.01 -14.15 28.24
N ALA A 470 13.58 -12.98 28.52
CA ALA A 470 14.97 -12.61 28.21
C ALA A 470 15.92 -12.70 29.42
N LYS A 471 15.66 -13.61 30.37
CA LYS A 471 16.56 -13.92 31.48
C LYS A 471 17.04 -15.36 31.47
#